data_AF-A0A1G2XKJ0-F1
#
_entry.id   AF-A0A1G2XKJ0-F1
#
_cell.length_a   1.000
_cell.length_b   1.000
_cell.length_c   1.000
_cell.angle_alpha   90.00
_cell.angle_beta   90.00
_cell.angle_gamma   90.00
#
_symmetry.space_group_name_H-M   'P 1'
#
loop_
_entity.id
_entity.type
_entity.pdbx_description
1 polymer ?
#
loop_
_entity_poly.entity_id
_entity_poly.type
_entity_poly.pdbx_seq_one_letter_code
_entity_poly.pdbx_strand_id
1 'polypeptide(L)'
;MIYFSLAIGLVMIIFLSYATSVLWRKYINTKTISGFLFPGTIVHELSHALICLSTGTTIKELNLFSSNNTGIKYDKPKVPFVFDFIIASAPIFACAALIFLIAKLLSNPIHLNNTFPHEIHFSLKGLFDLIRHLLDAAWVTLNAFWNQLHLGNIHHVLFLLAIIIFTVSMSPHRQDIKPLVIGFAVLSIILFFIEKAGVDLLKYWWWSYCIKELWVIIPLTISVLSTLLFVTLLIMGFVKGFRLTFGHKSSSK
;
A
#
# COMPACT_ATOMS: atom_id res chain seq x y z
N MET A 1 6.01 -18.00 -13.36
CA MET A 1 6.20 -16.52 -13.39
C MET A 1 5.28 -15.72 -12.44
N ILE A 2 4.31 -16.34 -11.77
CA ILE A 2 3.35 -15.66 -10.89
C ILE A 2 4.00 -14.98 -9.66
N TYR A 3 5.03 -15.60 -9.09
CA TYR A 3 5.76 -15.10 -7.93
C TYR A 3 6.50 -13.80 -8.20
N PHE A 4 6.96 -13.65 -9.44
CA PHE A 4 7.68 -12.47 -9.89
C PHE A 4 6.75 -11.26 -9.99
N SER A 5 5.59 -11.44 -10.64
CA SER A 5 4.54 -10.43 -10.70
C SER A 5 4.02 -10.03 -9.32
N LEU A 6 3.89 -11.00 -8.40
CA LEU A 6 3.45 -10.74 -7.02
C LEU A 6 4.42 -9.81 -6.27
N ALA A 7 5.72 -10.04 -6.42
CA ALA A 7 6.72 -9.17 -5.80
C ALA A 7 6.77 -7.78 -6.41
N ILE A 8 6.63 -7.67 -7.75
CA ILE A 8 6.46 -6.36 -8.38
C ILE A 8 5.23 -5.66 -7.79
N GLY A 9 4.11 -6.37 -7.66
CA GLY A 9 2.88 -5.83 -7.07
C GLY A 9 3.10 -5.30 -5.64
N LEU A 10 3.81 -6.03 -4.80
CA LEU A 10 4.14 -5.60 -3.43
C LEU A 10 5.10 -4.39 -3.40
N VAL A 11 6.12 -4.38 -4.26
CA VAL A 11 7.01 -3.22 -4.42
C VAL A 11 6.23 -2.00 -4.91
N MET A 12 5.26 -2.19 -5.81
CA MET A 12 4.38 -1.14 -6.29
C MET A 12 3.49 -0.59 -5.17
N ILE A 13 2.94 -1.44 -4.30
CA ILE A 13 2.18 -0.99 -3.12
C ILE A 13 3.04 -0.12 -2.23
N ILE A 14 4.28 -0.53 -1.96
CA ILE A 14 5.24 0.26 -1.17
C ILE A 14 5.47 1.63 -1.81
N PHE A 15 5.76 1.65 -3.11
CA PHE A 15 6.04 2.89 -3.83
C PHE A 15 4.83 3.83 -3.86
N LEU A 16 3.65 3.32 -4.22
CA LEU A 16 2.43 4.12 -4.36
C LEU A 16 1.93 4.64 -3.01
N SER A 17 1.95 3.81 -1.96
CA SER A 17 1.54 4.22 -0.61
C SER A 17 2.50 5.28 -0.03
N TYR A 18 3.82 5.07 -0.18
CA TYR A 18 4.82 6.04 0.24
C TYR A 18 4.70 7.36 -0.54
N ALA A 19 4.56 7.31 -1.87
CA ALA A 19 4.40 8.49 -2.71
C ALA A 19 3.15 9.29 -2.31
N THR A 20 2.02 8.60 -2.09
CA THR A 20 0.76 9.22 -1.67
C THR A 20 0.90 9.88 -0.30
N SER A 21 1.43 9.15 0.69
CA SER A 21 1.65 9.65 2.06
C SER A 21 2.56 10.88 2.09
N VAL A 22 3.69 10.85 1.37
CA VAL A 22 4.64 11.96 1.29
C VAL A 22 4.01 13.17 0.61
N LEU A 23 3.29 12.98 -0.49
CA LEU A 23 2.60 14.07 -1.18
C LEU A 23 1.54 14.71 -0.29
N TRP A 24 0.72 13.90 0.37
CA TRP A 24 -0.29 14.40 1.29
C TRP A 24 0.36 15.25 2.38
N ARG A 25 1.37 14.73 3.08
CA ARG A 25 2.07 15.47 4.15
C ARG A 25 2.76 16.75 3.66
N LYS A 26 3.10 16.85 2.38
CA LYS A 26 3.71 18.03 1.78
C LYS A 26 2.70 19.14 1.47
N TYR A 27 1.47 18.79 1.08
CA TYR A 27 0.50 19.77 0.55
C TYR A 27 -0.70 20.02 1.46
N ILE A 28 -1.00 19.13 2.40
CA ILE A 28 -2.07 19.29 3.38
C ILE A 28 -1.41 19.44 4.76
N ASN A 29 -2.11 20.11 5.69
CA ASN A 29 -1.64 20.26 7.06
C ASN A 29 -1.31 18.89 7.69
N THR A 30 -0.09 18.76 8.19
CA THR A 30 0.45 17.51 8.76
C THR A 30 -0.37 17.02 9.95
N LYS A 31 -0.94 17.91 10.78
CA LYS A 31 -1.81 17.55 11.90
C LYS A 31 -3.11 16.93 11.42
N THR A 32 -3.72 17.51 10.38
CA THR A 32 -4.98 17.02 9.80
C THR A 32 -4.80 15.63 9.19
N ILE A 33 -3.75 15.43 8.40
CA ILE A 33 -3.48 14.10 7.82
C ILE A 33 -3.14 13.08 8.90
N SER A 34 -2.32 13.46 9.87
CA SER A 34 -1.93 12.53 10.93
C SER A 34 -3.13 12.12 11.79
N GLY A 35 -4.08 13.04 12.03
CA GLY A 35 -5.35 12.71 12.67
C GLY A 35 -6.26 11.84 11.80
N PHE A 36 -6.36 12.13 10.50
CA PHE A 36 -7.17 11.34 9.56
C PHE A 36 -6.64 9.90 9.40
N LEU A 37 -5.32 9.74 9.30
CA LEU A 37 -4.65 8.44 9.18
C LEU A 37 -4.37 7.77 10.53
N PHE A 38 -4.79 8.37 11.64
CA PHE A 38 -4.48 7.87 12.98
C PHE A 38 -4.93 6.41 13.21
N PRO A 39 -6.16 5.99 12.82
CA PRO A 39 -6.57 4.60 12.99
C PRO A 39 -5.67 3.61 12.24
N GLY A 40 -5.24 3.96 11.03
CA GLY A 40 -4.31 3.17 10.26
C GLY A 40 -2.88 3.17 10.83
N THR A 41 -2.46 4.28 11.44
CA THR A 41 -1.16 4.39 12.14
C THR A 41 -1.12 3.49 13.37
N ILE A 42 -2.22 3.40 14.14
CA ILE A 42 -2.31 2.47 15.27
C ILE A 42 -2.08 1.03 14.79
N VAL A 43 -2.80 0.62 13.74
CA VAL A 43 -2.66 -0.71 13.16
C VAL A 43 -1.24 -0.95 12.69
N HIS A 44 -0.64 0.04 12.00
CA HIS A 44 0.71 -0.04 11.49
C HIS A 44 1.72 -0.34 12.61
N GLU A 45 1.72 0.47 13.67
CA GLU A 45 2.67 0.32 14.78
C GLU A 45 2.40 -0.92 15.64
N LEU A 46 1.13 -1.27 15.86
CA LEU A 46 0.78 -2.51 16.57
C LEU A 46 1.21 -3.75 15.79
N SER A 47 1.18 -3.70 14.46
CA SER A 47 1.63 -4.82 13.61
C SER A 47 3.14 -5.03 13.72
N HIS A 48 3.91 -3.94 13.73
CA HIS A 48 5.33 -4.03 14.04
C HIS A 48 5.55 -4.60 15.44
N ALA A 49 4.86 -4.08 16.46
CA ALA A 49 5.02 -4.55 17.84
C ALA A 49 4.70 -6.05 17.97
N LEU A 50 3.62 -6.53 17.36
CA LEU A 50 3.22 -7.93 17.39
C LEU A 50 4.28 -8.84 16.78
N ILE A 51 4.84 -8.47 15.62
CA ILE A 51 5.88 -9.27 14.96
C ILE A 51 7.23 -9.14 15.66
N CYS A 52 7.56 -7.99 16.25
CA CYS A 52 8.73 -7.85 17.11
C CYS A 52 8.65 -8.81 18.30
N LEU A 53 7.50 -8.90 18.97
CA LEU A 53 7.28 -9.82 20.08
C LEU A 53 7.36 -11.29 19.63
N SER A 54 6.75 -11.66 18.50
CA SER A 54 6.77 -13.04 18.00
C SER A 54 8.16 -13.49 17.54
N THR A 55 8.98 -12.57 17.04
CA THR A 55 10.39 -12.83 16.66
C THR A 55 11.36 -12.79 17.85
N GLY A 56 10.87 -12.46 19.05
CA GLY A 56 11.69 -12.33 20.26
C GLY A 56 12.62 -11.12 20.23
N THR A 57 12.23 -10.07 19.50
CA THR A 57 12.95 -8.80 19.37
C THR A 57 12.48 -7.83 20.45
N THR A 58 13.43 -7.21 21.17
CA THR A 58 13.12 -6.27 22.26
C THR A 58 12.60 -4.96 21.70
N ILE A 59 11.41 -4.54 22.15
CA ILE A 59 10.85 -3.22 21.87
C ILE A 59 11.41 -2.24 22.91
N LYS A 60 12.11 -1.19 22.45
CA LYS A 60 12.66 -0.13 23.31
C LYS A 60 11.65 0.96 23.61
N GLU A 61 10.95 1.39 22.57
CA GLU A 61 9.97 2.47 22.66
C GLU A 61 8.80 2.12 21.72
N LEU A 62 7.58 2.29 22.22
CA LEU A 62 6.36 2.25 21.44
C LEU A 62 5.61 3.56 21.67
N ASN A 63 5.52 4.38 20.64
CA ASN A 63 4.87 5.67 20.67
C ASN A 63 3.78 5.75 19.62
N LEU A 64 2.56 5.41 20.03
CA LEU A 64 1.38 5.40 19.17
C LEU A 64 0.84 6.81 18.86
N PHE A 65 1.23 7.81 19.66
CA PHE A 65 0.62 9.15 19.63
C PHE A 65 1.55 10.27 19.15
N SER A 66 2.84 9.97 18.92
CA SER A 66 3.80 10.97 18.46
C SER A 66 3.86 11.03 16.94
N SER A 67 3.75 12.26 16.41
CA SER A 67 3.93 12.57 15.00
C SER A 67 5.38 12.42 14.50
N ASN A 68 6.35 12.13 15.39
CA ASN A 68 7.75 12.03 15.02
C ASN A 68 8.14 10.63 14.55
N ASN A 69 8.02 10.42 13.24
CA ASN A 69 8.79 9.60 12.28
C ASN A 69 9.35 8.20 12.61
N THR A 70 9.19 7.66 13.81
CA THR A 70 9.48 6.27 14.17
C THR A 70 8.58 5.93 15.37
N GLY A 71 7.35 5.47 15.10
CA GLY A 71 6.39 5.13 16.15
C GLY A 71 6.83 3.92 16.99
N ILE A 72 7.74 3.09 16.48
CA ILE A 72 8.37 2.00 17.23
C ILE A 72 9.90 2.03 17.05
N LYS A 73 10.61 1.86 18.15
CA LYS A 73 12.05 1.56 18.15
C LYS A 73 12.25 0.17 18.73
N TYR A 74 12.90 -0.69 17.97
CA TYR A 74 13.22 -2.05 18.37
C TYR A 74 14.73 -2.31 18.20
N ASP A 75 15.26 -3.24 18.99
CA ASP A 75 16.63 -3.70 18.84
C ASP A 75 16.83 -4.49 17.55
N LYS A 76 18.09 -4.64 17.12
CA LYS A 76 18.38 -5.55 16.01
C LYS A 76 17.87 -6.96 16.35
N PRO A 77 17.06 -7.59 15.48
CA PRO A 77 16.53 -8.91 15.74
C PRO A 77 17.65 -9.96 15.76
N LYS A 78 17.38 -11.11 16.40
CA LYS A 78 18.34 -12.21 16.56
C LYS A 78 18.86 -12.73 15.20
N VAL A 79 17.98 -12.80 14.20
CA VAL A 79 18.32 -13.14 12.82
C VAL A 79 18.14 -11.88 11.97
N PRO A 80 19.21 -11.07 11.79
CA PRO A 80 19.13 -9.87 10.98
C PRO A 80 18.75 -10.25 9.54
N PHE A 81 18.18 -9.31 8.79
CA PHE A 81 17.67 -9.48 7.43
C PHE A 81 16.33 -10.22 7.33
N VAL A 82 16.22 -11.46 7.82
CA VAL A 82 14.96 -12.24 7.72
C VAL A 82 13.91 -11.62 8.63
N PHE A 83 14.23 -11.41 9.91
CA PHE A 83 13.28 -10.81 10.84
C PHE A 83 13.07 -9.32 10.55
N ASP A 84 14.08 -8.61 10.04
CA ASP A 84 13.90 -7.22 9.58
C ASP A 84 12.84 -7.15 8.46
N PHE A 85 12.89 -8.07 7.49
CA PHE A 85 11.88 -8.14 6.42
C PHE A 85 10.49 -8.52 6.95
N ILE A 86 10.40 -9.51 7.83
CA ILE A 86 9.10 -9.95 8.40
C ILE A 86 8.49 -8.83 9.24
N ILE A 87 9.27 -8.15 10.09
CA ILE A 87 8.81 -7.00 10.88
C ILE A 87 8.39 -5.85 9.95
N ALA A 88 9.20 -5.53 8.94
CA ALA A 88 8.94 -4.44 8.02
C ALA A 88 7.69 -4.66 7.14
N SER A 89 7.37 -5.92 6.82
CA SER A 89 6.20 -6.28 5.99
C SER A 89 4.90 -6.40 6.78
N ALA A 90 4.97 -6.51 8.11
CA ALA A 90 3.81 -6.69 8.98
C ALA A 90 2.69 -5.64 8.75
N PRO A 91 2.98 -4.33 8.67
CA PRO A 91 1.93 -3.33 8.49
C PRO A 91 1.18 -3.47 7.16
N ILE A 92 1.86 -3.87 6.08
CA ILE A 92 1.26 -4.03 4.76
C ILE A 92 0.17 -5.10 4.83
N PHE A 93 0.50 -6.26 5.40
CA PHE A 93 -0.43 -7.38 5.51
C PHE A 93 -1.54 -7.11 6.53
N ALA A 94 -1.25 -6.45 7.65
CA ALA A 94 -2.25 -6.14 8.66
C ALA A 94 -3.29 -5.11 8.16
N CYS A 95 -2.85 -4.03 7.51
CA CYS A 95 -3.76 -3.06 6.88
C CYS A 95 -4.61 -3.73 5.80
N ALA A 96 -4.02 -4.62 4.99
CA ALA A 96 -4.76 -5.36 3.97
C ALA A 96 -5.82 -6.29 4.58
N ALA A 97 -5.46 -7.03 5.63
CA ALA A 97 -6.38 -7.91 6.33
C ALA A 97 -7.56 -7.14 6.94
N LEU A 98 -7.32 -5.94 7.49
CA LEU A 98 -8.39 -5.09 8.00
C LEU A 98 -9.31 -4.54 6.92
N ILE A 99 -8.78 -4.15 5.76
CA ILE A 99 -9.62 -3.76 4.61
C ILE A 99 -10.56 -4.90 4.25
N PHE A 100 -10.05 -6.12 4.14
CA PHE A 100 -10.87 -7.30 3.81
C PHE A 100 -11.90 -7.60 4.90
N LEU A 101 -11.51 -7.53 6.17
CA LEU A 101 -12.41 -7.74 7.30
C LEU A 101 -13.55 -6.70 7.31
N ILE A 102 -13.23 -5.42 7.09
CA ILE A 102 -14.21 -4.34 7.05
C ILE A 102 -15.12 -4.48 5.83
N ALA A 103 -14.57 -4.83 4.66
CA ALA A 103 -15.36 -5.12 3.46
C ALA A 103 -16.41 -6.20 3.75
N LYS A 104 -15.99 -7.32 4.35
CA LYS A 104 -16.87 -8.42 4.71
C LYS A 104 -17.90 -8.03 5.77
N LEU A 105 -17.49 -7.28 6.80
CA LEU A 105 -18.38 -6.82 7.87
C LEU A 105 -19.48 -5.88 7.35
N LEU A 106 -19.15 -5.07 6.33
CA LEU A 106 -20.08 -4.14 5.69
C LEU A 106 -20.82 -4.74 4.49
N SER A 107 -20.76 -6.07 4.31
CA SER A 107 -21.40 -6.81 3.21
C SER A 107 -20.95 -6.39 1.80
N ASN A 108 -19.66 -6.08 1.63
CA ASN A 108 -19.02 -5.71 0.36
C ASN A 108 -19.77 -4.59 -0.38
N PRO A 109 -19.80 -3.37 0.17
CA PRO A 109 -20.63 -2.29 -0.37
C PRO A 109 -20.21 -1.83 -1.78
N ILE A 110 -18.95 -2.06 -2.16
CA ILE A 110 -18.41 -1.65 -3.46
C ILE A 110 -17.58 -2.79 -4.05
N HIS A 111 -17.94 -3.20 -5.26
CA HIS A 111 -17.21 -4.21 -6.01
C HIS A 111 -16.16 -3.53 -6.89
N LEU A 112 -14.90 -3.68 -6.51
CA LEU A 112 -13.75 -3.19 -7.26
C LEU A 112 -13.23 -4.31 -8.17
N ASN A 113 -13.13 -4.02 -9.47
CA ASN A 113 -12.73 -5.00 -10.46
C ASN A 113 -11.19 -5.07 -10.55
N ASN A 114 -10.62 -6.28 -10.54
CA ASN A 114 -9.18 -6.49 -10.55
C ASN A 114 -8.66 -6.55 -11.99
N THR A 115 -8.17 -5.43 -12.52
CA THR A 115 -7.62 -5.36 -13.90
C THR A 115 -6.08 -5.41 -13.95
N PHE A 116 -5.41 -5.61 -12.81
CA PHE A 116 -3.94 -5.66 -12.79
C PHE A 116 -3.43 -6.97 -13.43
N PRO A 117 -2.42 -6.90 -14.33
CA PRO A 117 -1.95 -8.07 -15.06
C PRO A 117 -1.27 -9.09 -14.14
N HIS A 118 -1.52 -10.37 -14.42
CA HIS A 118 -0.88 -11.49 -13.69
C HIS A 118 0.57 -11.74 -14.14
N GLU A 119 0.96 -11.23 -15.31
CA GLU A 119 2.30 -11.38 -15.88
C GLU A 119 2.86 -10.02 -16.29
N ILE A 120 4.07 -9.70 -15.84
CA ILE A 120 4.77 -8.46 -16.17
C ILE A 120 6.10 -8.83 -16.85
N HIS A 121 6.30 -8.32 -18.07
CA HIS A 121 7.53 -8.52 -18.82
C HIS A 121 8.47 -7.31 -18.67
N PHE A 122 9.75 -7.56 -18.38
CA PHE A 122 10.76 -6.50 -18.40
C PHE A 122 11.17 -6.14 -19.83
N SER A 123 10.52 -5.11 -20.36
CA SER A 123 10.93 -4.44 -21.58
C SER A 123 10.51 -2.97 -21.50
N LEU A 124 11.05 -2.11 -22.37
CA LEU A 124 10.58 -0.72 -22.48
C LEU A 124 9.06 -0.68 -22.76
N LYS A 125 8.58 -1.59 -23.61
CA LYS A 125 7.14 -1.78 -23.85
C LYS A 125 6.41 -2.14 -22.55
N GLY A 126 6.95 -3.08 -21.77
CA GLY A 126 6.38 -3.49 -20.48
C GLY A 126 6.29 -2.35 -19.45
N LEU A 127 7.20 -1.37 -19.49
CA LEU A 127 7.10 -0.18 -18.65
C LEU A 127 5.91 0.71 -19.05
N PHE A 128 5.72 0.95 -20.35
CA PHE A 128 4.56 1.71 -20.85
C PHE A 128 3.26 0.96 -20.58
N ASP A 129 3.26 -0.37 -20.74
CA ASP A 129 2.11 -1.22 -20.42
C ASP A 129 1.78 -1.12 -18.92
N LEU A 130 2.79 -1.14 -18.03
CA LEU A 130 2.58 -0.94 -16.59
C LEU A 130 1.94 0.42 -16.27
N ILE A 131 2.43 1.51 -16.87
CA ILE A 131 1.84 2.85 -16.69
C ILE A 131 0.38 2.86 -17.15
N ARG A 132 0.10 2.27 -18.32
CA ARG A 132 -1.26 2.12 -18.83
C ARG A 132 -2.14 1.33 -17.87
N HIS A 133 -1.66 0.21 -17.35
CA HIS A 133 -2.40 -0.58 -16.37
C HIS A 133 -2.68 0.18 -15.08
N LEU A 134 -1.77 1.05 -14.62
CA LEU A 134 -2.01 1.91 -13.46
C LEU A 134 -3.10 2.95 -13.73
N LEU A 135 -3.11 3.55 -14.93
CA LEU A 135 -4.15 4.49 -15.35
C LEU A 135 -5.51 3.79 -15.53
N ASP A 136 -5.52 2.60 -16.15
CA ASP A 136 -6.72 1.78 -16.32
C ASP A 136 -7.28 1.38 -14.94
N ALA A 137 -6.41 0.97 -14.00
CA ALA A 137 -6.80 0.67 -12.63
C ALA A 137 -7.39 1.91 -11.93
N ALA A 138 -6.77 3.08 -12.10
CA ALA A 138 -7.27 4.33 -11.55
C ALA A 138 -8.66 4.67 -12.11
N TRP A 139 -8.84 4.52 -13.42
CA TRP A 139 -10.09 4.80 -14.13
C TRP A 139 -11.21 3.84 -13.72
N VAL A 140 -10.95 2.53 -13.73
CA VAL A 140 -11.93 1.50 -13.35
C VAL A 140 -12.40 1.70 -11.91
N THR A 141 -11.47 2.00 -11.00
CA THR A 141 -11.79 2.29 -9.60
C THR A 141 -12.64 3.54 -9.46
N LEU A 142 -12.26 4.64 -10.11
CA LEU A 142 -13.05 5.88 -10.11
C LEU A 142 -14.45 5.64 -10.65
N ASN A 143 -14.58 4.91 -11.76
CA ASN A 143 -15.88 4.57 -12.34
C ASN A 143 -16.71 3.67 -11.41
N ALA A 144 -16.08 2.71 -10.71
CA ALA A 144 -16.77 1.87 -9.74
C ALA A 144 -17.30 2.70 -8.56
N PHE A 145 -16.49 3.59 -8.00
CA PHE A 145 -16.95 4.52 -6.97
C PHE A 145 -18.04 5.46 -7.50
N TRP A 146 -17.88 6.03 -8.68
CA TRP A 146 -18.87 6.94 -9.26
C TRP A 146 -20.25 6.30 -9.43
N ASN A 147 -20.29 5.02 -9.86
CA ASN A 147 -21.54 4.34 -10.16
C ASN A 147 -22.16 3.61 -8.95
N GLN A 148 -21.35 3.16 -7.98
CA GLN A 148 -21.82 2.33 -6.86
C GLN A 148 -21.84 3.06 -5.51
N LEU A 149 -21.18 4.21 -5.38
CA LEU A 149 -21.08 4.92 -4.11
C LEU A 149 -22.38 5.68 -3.82
N HIS A 150 -23.13 5.19 -2.83
CA HIS A 150 -24.28 5.91 -2.29
C HIS A 150 -23.88 6.63 -1.00
N LEU A 151 -23.62 7.94 -1.07
CA LEU A 151 -23.21 8.75 0.09
C LEU A 151 -24.26 8.81 1.22
N GLY A 152 -25.53 8.53 0.91
CA GLY A 152 -26.58 8.39 1.91
C GLY A 152 -26.50 7.09 2.73
N ASN A 153 -25.70 6.11 2.30
CA ASN A 153 -25.51 4.85 3.01
C ASN A 153 -24.22 4.89 3.83
N ILE A 154 -24.36 4.81 5.15
CA ILE A 154 -23.24 4.84 6.08
C ILE A 154 -22.21 3.72 5.84
N HIS A 155 -22.63 2.53 5.37
CA HIS A 155 -21.70 1.44 5.06
C HIS A 155 -20.75 1.80 3.91
N HIS A 156 -21.24 2.49 2.88
CA HIS A 156 -20.42 2.91 1.75
C HIS A 156 -19.40 3.97 2.18
N VAL A 157 -19.83 4.92 3.01
CA VAL A 157 -18.96 5.97 3.56
C VAL A 157 -17.88 5.37 4.47
N LEU A 158 -18.26 4.47 5.38
CA LEU A 158 -17.31 3.79 6.27
C LEU A 158 -16.29 2.94 5.49
N PHE A 159 -16.74 2.23 4.46
CA PHE A 159 -15.84 1.45 3.61
C PHE A 159 -14.88 2.34 2.84
N LEU A 160 -15.35 3.43 2.25
CA LEU A 160 -14.51 4.40 1.54
C LEU A 160 -13.46 5.01 2.47
N LEU A 161 -13.85 5.40 3.69
CA LEU A 161 -12.91 5.93 4.67
C LEU A 161 -11.87 4.88 5.08
N ALA A 162 -12.33 3.66 5.39
CA ALA A 162 -11.44 2.57 5.79
C ALA A 162 -10.42 2.23 4.69
N ILE A 163 -10.86 2.06 3.44
CA ILE A 163 -9.97 1.68 2.36
C ILE A 163 -8.92 2.77 2.09
N ILE A 164 -9.28 4.06 2.18
CA ILE A 164 -8.32 5.15 2.06
C ILE A 164 -7.33 5.15 3.23
N ILE A 165 -7.84 5.10 4.48
CA ILE A 165 -7.00 5.17 5.68
C ILE A 165 -5.99 4.01 5.70
N PHE A 166 -6.44 2.78 5.48
CA PHE A 166 -5.59 1.61 5.57
C PHE A 166 -4.64 1.47 4.39
N THR A 167 -5.05 1.77 3.16
CA THR A 167 -4.13 1.71 2.00
C THR A 167 -3.01 2.74 2.09
N VAL A 168 -3.30 3.98 2.51
CA VAL A 168 -2.27 5.00 2.72
C VAL A 168 -1.37 4.65 3.92
N SER A 169 -1.94 4.06 4.97
CA SER A 169 -1.19 3.62 6.16
C SER A 169 -0.34 2.36 5.94
N MET A 170 -0.42 1.71 4.77
CA MET A 170 0.58 0.71 4.35
C MET A 170 1.95 1.34 4.02
N SER A 171 2.02 2.67 3.89
CA SER A 171 3.26 3.40 3.63
C SER A 171 4.32 3.02 4.67
N PRO A 172 5.44 2.39 4.27
CA PRO A 172 6.48 2.03 5.22
C PRO A 172 7.22 3.25 5.75
N HIS A 173 7.81 3.13 6.94
CA HIS A 173 8.78 4.11 7.41
C HIS A 173 10.06 4.04 6.59
N ARG A 174 10.85 5.11 6.61
CA ARG A 174 12.11 5.17 5.83
C ARG A 174 13.09 4.05 6.15
N GLN A 175 13.10 3.58 7.41
CA GLN A 175 13.94 2.48 7.85
C GLN A 175 13.50 1.11 7.28
N ASP A 176 12.21 0.95 7.00
CA ASP A 176 11.60 -0.32 6.59
C ASP A 176 11.65 -0.54 5.07
N ILE A 177 11.82 0.53 4.28
CA ILE A 177 11.88 0.46 2.81
C ILE A 177 12.99 -0.48 2.34
N LYS A 178 14.20 -0.38 2.92
CA LYS A 178 15.34 -1.19 2.47
C LYS A 178 15.14 -2.69 2.76
N PRO A 179 14.78 -3.11 4.00
CA PRO A 179 14.41 -4.50 4.27
C PRO A 179 13.29 -5.03 3.37
N LEU A 180 12.26 -4.22 3.12
CA LEU A 180 11.12 -4.61 2.28
C LEU A 180 11.52 -4.89 0.83
N VAL A 181 12.16 -3.92 0.17
CA VAL A 181 12.51 -4.05 -1.25
C VAL A 181 13.49 -5.19 -1.46
N ILE A 182 14.50 -5.31 -0.60
CA ILE A 182 15.49 -6.39 -0.70
C ILE A 182 14.84 -7.73 -0.38
N GLY A 183 14.02 -7.81 0.68
CA GLY A 183 13.37 -9.05 1.09
C GLY A 183 12.41 -9.58 0.04
N PHE A 184 11.59 -8.72 -0.58
CA PHE A 184 10.73 -9.13 -1.70
C PHE A 184 11.53 -9.58 -2.91
N ALA A 185 12.61 -8.86 -3.27
CA ALA A 185 13.47 -9.25 -4.39
C ALA A 185 14.14 -10.62 -4.17
N VAL A 186 14.70 -10.86 -2.99
CA VAL A 186 15.30 -12.15 -2.63
C VAL A 186 14.25 -13.26 -2.63
N LEU A 187 13.07 -13.01 -2.06
CA LEU A 187 11.97 -13.97 -2.06
C LEU A 187 11.54 -14.35 -3.49
N SER A 188 11.44 -13.38 -4.40
CA SER A 188 11.13 -13.66 -5.81
C SER A 188 12.17 -14.55 -6.48
N ILE A 189 13.45 -14.27 -6.24
CA ILE A 189 14.56 -15.02 -6.84
C ILE A 189 14.53 -16.47 -6.34
N ILE A 190 14.34 -16.67 -5.02
CA ILE A 190 14.23 -18.00 -4.43
C ILE A 190 13.06 -18.76 -5.06
N LEU A 191 11.87 -18.17 -5.11
CA LEU A 191 10.68 -18.80 -5.68
C LEU A 191 10.85 -19.12 -7.17
N PHE A 192 11.52 -18.24 -7.93
CA PHE A 192 11.83 -18.48 -9.33
C PHE A 192 12.74 -19.70 -9.54
N PHE A 193 13.79 -19.86 -8.73
CA PHE A 193 14.67 -21.02 -8.83
C PHE A 193 13.99 -22.31 -8.38
N ILE A 194 13.10 -22.25 -7.38
CA ILE A 194 12.29 -23.40 -6.94
C ILE A 194 11.35 -23.87 -8.06
N GLU A 195 10.65 -22.93 -8.72
CA GLU A 195 9.79 -23.23 -9.88
C GLU A 195 10.61 -23.86 -11.02
N LYS A 196 11.81 -23.31 -11.30
CA LYS A 196 12.73 -23.84 -12.31
C LYS A 196 13.30 -25.22 -11.97
N ALA A 197 13.46 -25.53 -10.68
CA ALA A 197 13.88 -26.85 -10.22
C ALA A 197 12.79 -27.93 -10.34
N GLY A 198 11.60 -27.58 -10.86
CA GLY A 198 10.48 -28.49 -11.06
C GLY A 198 9.60 -28.70 -9.83
N VAL A 199 9.85 -27.94 -8.75
CA VAL A 199 9.00 -27.97 -7.55
C VAL A 199 7.85 -26.99 -7.75
N ASP A 200 6.71 -27.52 -8.16
CA ASP A 200 5.49 -26.74 -8.30
C ASP A 200 4.81 -26.52 -6.94
N LEU A 201 5.14 -25.39 -6.30
CA LEU A 201 4.56 -25.01 -5.01
C LEU A 201 3.04 -24.80 -5.07
N LEU A 202 2.45 -24.53 -6.24
CA LEU A 202 1.00 -24.34 -6.38
C LEU A 202 0.22 -25.64 -6.18
N LYS A 203 0.88 -26.80 -6.23
CA LYS A 203 0.25 -28.10 -5.89
C LYS A 203 -0.12 -28.19 -4.41
N TYR A 204 0.56 -27.45 -3.53
CA TYR A 204 0.23 -27.46 -2.12
C TYR A 204 -0.96 -26.54 -1.84
N TRP A 205 -2.04 -27.11 -1.32
CA TRP A 205 -3.31 -26.41 -1.11
C TRP A 205 -3.16 -25.10 -0.32
N TRP A 206 -2.39 -25.12 0.79
CA TRP A 206 -2.16 -23.94 1.63
C TRP A 206 -1.49 -22.76 0.91
N TRP A 207 -0.63 -23.06 -0.07
CA TRP A 207 0.20 -22.10 -0.78
C TRP A 207 -0.59 -21.51 -1.94
N SER A 208 -1.29 -22.37 -2.67
CA SER A 208 -2.28 -21.96 -3.66
C SER A 208 -3.33 -21.03 -3.05
N TYR A 209 -3.85 -21.37 -1.87
CA TYR A 209 -4.77 -20.51 -1.12
C TYR A 209 -4.15 -19.14 -0.79
N CYS A 210 -2.95 -19.13 -0.18
CA CYS A 210 -2.24 -17.89 0.16
C CYS A 210 -2.00 -16.99 -1.07
N ILE A 211 -1.51 -17.56 -2.17
CA ILE A 211 -1.25 -16.83 -3.42
C ILE A 211 -2.54 -16.26 -4.01
N LYS A 212 -3.64 -17.02 -3.96
CA LYS A 212 -4.94 -16.55 -4.44
C LYS A 212 -5.46 -15.36 -3.63
N GLU A 213 -5.38 -15.42 -2.31
CA GLU A 213 -5.80 -14.32 -1.43
C GLU A 213 -4.93 -13.07 -1.63
N LEU A 214 -3.61 -13.24 -1.73
CA LEU A 214 -2.69 -12.15 -2.06
C LEU A 214 -3.02 -11.51 -3.42
N TRP A 215 -3.42 -12.32 -4.41
CA TRP A 215 -3.83 -11.81 -5.72
C TRP A 215 -5.16 -11.08 -5.75
N VAL A 216 -6.00 -11.22 -4.72
CA VAL A 216 -7.18 -10.37 -4.58
C VAL A 216 -6.79 -9.02 -3.99
N ILE A 217 -5.92 -9.04 -2.96
CA ILE A 217 -5.53 -7.88 -2.18
C ILE A 217 -4.61 -6.94 -2.96
N ILE A 218 -3.62 -7.48 -3.68
CA ILE A 218 -2.59 -6.67 -4.33
C ILE A 218 -3.18 -5.76 -5.42
N PRO A 219 -3.94 -6.26 -6.41
CA PRO A 219 -4.56 -5.44 -7.43
C PRO A 219 -5.51 -4.40 -6.82
N LEU A 220 -6.33 -4.80 -5.85
CA LEU A 220 -7.24 -3.89 -5.13
C LEU A 220 -6.47 -2.71 -4.52
N THR A 221 -5.40 -3.01 -3.79
CA THR A 221 -4.56 -2.00 -3.13
C THR A 221 -3.88 -1.08 -4.14
N ILE A 222 -3.30 -1.64 -5.21
CA ILE A 222 -2.68 -0.87 -6.30
C ILE A 222 -3.72 0.04 -6.97
N SER A 223 -4.92 -0.48 -7.22
CA SER A 223 -6.00 0.25 -7.87
C SER A 223 -6.42 1.47 -7.06
N VAL A 224 -6.66 1.28 -5.75
CA VAL A 224 -7.02 2.38 -4.83
C VAL A 224 -5.87 3.39 -4.71
N LEU A 225 -4.64 2.93 -4.49
CA LEU A 225 -3.49 3.82 -4.35
C LEU A 225 -3.20 4.59 -5.64
N SER A 226 -3.34 3.95 -6.80
CA SER A 226 -3.21 4.60 -8.11
C SER A 226 -4.27 5.69 -8.29
N THR A 227 -5.54 5.41 -7.94
CA THR A 227 -6.61 6.41 -7.94
C THR A 227 -6.31 7.58 -7.01
N LEU A 228 -5.91 7.31 -5.77
CA LEU A 228 -5.59 8.36 -4.80
C LEU A 228 -4.44 9.22 -5.27
N LEU A 229 -3.38 8.62 -5.79
CA LEU A 229 -2.24 9.33 -6.34
C LEU A 229 -2.64 10.16 -7.56
N PHE A 230 -3.41 9.60 -8.48
CA PHE A 230 -3.90 10.29 -9.68
C PHE A 230 -4.74 11.52 -9.33
N VAL A 231 -5.72 11.37 -8.43
CA VAL A 231 -6.56 12.49 -7.96
C VAL A 231 -5.71 13.55 -7.26
N THR A 232 -4.75 13.13 -6.42
CA THR A 232 -3.82 14.05 -5.73
C THR A 232 -3.00 14.86 -6.73
N LEU A 233 -2.46 14.22 -7.76
CA LEU A 233 -1.67 14.88 -8.80
C LEU A 233 -2.51 15.84 -9.64
N LEU A 234 -3.76 15.49 -9.98
CA LEU A 234 -4.69 16.37 -10.68
C LEU A 234 -5.01 17.63 -9.88
N ILE A 235 -5.36 17.49 -8.60
CA ILE A 235 -5.65 18.63 -7.71
C ILE A 235 -4.41 19.53 -7.61
N MET A 236 -3.23 18.94 -7.42
CA MET A 236 -1.99 19.69 -7.35
C MET A 236 -1.65 20.42 -8.65
N GLY A 237 -1.84 19.74 -9.79
CA GLY A 237 -1.65 20.33 -11.12
C GLY A 237 -2.56 21.52 -11.33
N PHE A 238 -3.83 21.40 -10.96
CA PHE A 238 -4.81 22.48 -11.04
C PHE A 238 -4.44 23.66 -10.12
N VAL A 239 -4.08 23.41 -8.86
CA VAL A 239 -3.68 24.46 -7.91
C VAL A 239 -2.44 25.21 -8.38
N LYS A 240 -1.43 24.50 -8.89
CA LYS A 240 -0.21 25.14 -9.43
C LYS A 240 -0.48 25.89 -10.72
N GLY A 241 -1.28 25.31 -11.63
CA GLY A 241 -1.71 25.97 -12.85
C GLY A 241 -2.45 27.27 -12.55
N PHE A 242 -3.46 27.22 -11.68
CA PHE A 242 -4.19 28.40 -11.24
C PHE A 242 -3.28 29.47 -10.64
N ARG A 243 -2.32 29.08 -9.78
CA ARG A 243 -1.34 30.02 -9.21
C ARG A 243 -0.42 30.63 -10.27
N LEU A 244 -0.05 29.91 -11.32
CA LEU A 244 0.80 30.45 -12.39
C LEU A 244 0.02 31.41 -13.30
N THR A 245 -1.24 31.11 -13.60
CA THR A 245 -2.07 31.92 -14.51
C THR A 245 -2.67 33.15 -13.83
N PHE A 246 -3.07 33.03 -12.56
CA PHE A 246 -3.78 34.09 -11.83
C PHE A 246 -3.01 34.64 -10.62
N GLY A 247 -1.89 34.01 -10.24
CA GLY A 247 -1.01 34.52 -9.19
C GLY A 247 -0.25 35.74 -9.70
N HIS A 248 -0.88 36.90 -9.57
CA HIS A 248 -0.26 38.20 -9.68
C HIS A 248 1.08 38.21 -8.94
N LYS A 249 2.14 38.67 -9.61
CA LYS A 249 3.31 39.25 -8.93
C LYS A 249 2.77 40.27 -7.93
N SER A 250 2.78 39.92 -6.64
CA SER A 250 2.64 40.94 -5.61
C SER A 250 3.83 41.87 -5.78
N SER A 251 3.50 43.09 -6.20
CA SER A 251 4.39 44.23 -6.32
C SER A 251 5.20 44.40 -5.04
N SER A 252 6.53 44.24 -5.13
CA SER A 252 7.42 44.84 -4.14
C SER A 252 7.39 46.34 -4.41
N LYS A 253 6.65 47.08 -3.59
CA LYS A 253 7.03 48.46 -3.24
C LYS A 253 8.19 48.40 -2.25
#